data_AF-A0AAP0BY81-F1
#
_entry.id   AF-A0AAP0BY81-F1
#
_cell.length_a   1.000
_cell.length_b   1.000
_cell.length_c   1.000
_cell.angle_alpha   90.00
_cell.angle_beta   90.00
_cell.angle_gamma   90.00
#
_symmetry.space_group_name_H-M   'P 1'
#
loop_
_entity.id
_entity.type
_entity.pdbx_description
1 polymer ?
#
loop_
_entity_poly.entity_id
_entity_poly.type
_entity_poly.pdbx_seq_one_letter_code
_entity_poly.pdbx_strand_id
1 'polypeptide(L)'
;MGKPKQQVISRFFSPKPQNSQTPPPPPQPKASPKITSTVSFSPSTTLSKRARPHSQNLTSSTKRSKPSLHEKLVSKLLDPSDSPSSLSSPKPSSQNPKYTPLEQQVLELKSKYPDVLLMVEVGYRYRFFGQDAEAAARVLGIVAHPDHNFVTASVPTFRLNFYVRRLVGAGFKVGVIKQTETAAIKLHGSNRLGPFSRGLSALYTRSTLEAADDMGGGEEEGLLGSGGNYLLCVAEKEGCFDVKIGMVAVEISTGEIIHGEFNDDMMRSGLEAVFLSLSPVEILVGDSVSAPTEKLLLAYTGPASNVRVERASVDHLNDGNALAEVLSLYEEVDEDTPNVKDVDKKLDIRREGGYSSGIEGIMSMPELSVQALALSLRYLKKFGLERILCMGASFRPFSSNVEMTLSANTLHQLEVILIFKGYCYV
;
A
#
# COMPACT_ATOMS: atom_id res chain seq x y z
N MET A 1 -43.72 48.34 -32.51
CA MET A 1 -42.30 48.05 -32.30
C MET A 1 -42.16 46.65 -31.75
N GLY A 2 -41.80 45.70 -32.61
CA GLY A 2 -41.55 44.31 -32.22
C GLY A 2 -40.09 44.09 -31.84
N LYS A 3 -39.87 43.17 -30.91
CA LYS A 3 -38.62 42.40 -30.81
C LYS A 3 -38.98 40.92 -30.64
N PRO A 4 -38.38 40.01 -31.43
CA PRO A 4 -38.81 38.62 -31.55
C PRO A 4 -38.23 37.73 -30.45
N LYS A 5 -39.02 36.71 -30.07
CA LYS A 5 -38.61 35.59 -29.21
C LYS A 5 -37.57 34.73 -29.96
N GLN A 6 -36.43 34.53 -29.31
CA GLN A 6 -35.32 33.69 -29.78
C GLN A 6 -35.73 32.21 -29.74
N GLN A 7 -35.66 31.56 -30.90
CA GLN A 7 -35.92 30.13 -31.08
C GLN A 7 -34.73 29.29 -30.64
N VAL A 8 -35.04 28.20 -29.94
CA VAL A 8 -34.12 27.19 -29.43
C VAL A 8 -33.52 26.39 -30.59
N ILE A 9 -32.18 26.30 -30.64
CA ILE A 9 -31.43 25.44 -31.56
C ILE A 9 -31.51 24.00 -31.02
N SER A 10 -32.46 23.22 -31.52
CA SER A 10 -32.59 21.78 -31.23
C SER A 10 -32.86 20.95 -32.48
N ARG A 11 -32.13 21.23 -33.58
CA ARG A 11 -32.23 20.47 -34.84
C ARG A 11 -30.89 20.08 -35.48
N PHE A 12 -29.79 20.08 -34.72
CA PHE A 12 -28.48 19.62 -35.20
C PHE A 12 -28.05 18.23 -34.69
N PHE A 13 -28.84 17.60 -33.82
CA PHE A 13 -28.56 16.24 -33.31
C PHE A 13 -29.78 15.34 -33.47
N SER A 14 -30.04 14.88 -34.69
CA SER A 14 -30.92 13.74 -34.92
C SER A 14 -30.18 12.70 -35.77
N PRO A 15 -29.99 11.47 -35.29
CA PRO A 15 -29.35 10.41 -36.07
C PRO A 15 -30.28 9.96 -37.20
N LYS A 16 -29.74 9.81 -38.41
CA LYS A 16 -30.47 9.25 -39.57
C LYS A 16 -30.81 7.77 -39.33
N PRO A 17 -31.99 7.29 -39.75
CA PRO A 17 -32.36 5.87 -39.63
C PRO A 17 -31.55 4.99 -40.59
N GLN A 18 -31.14 3.83 -40.08
CA GLN A 18 -30.39 2.79 -40.78
C GLN A 18 -31.23 2.14 -41.89
N ASN A 19 -30.68 2.07 -43.10
CA ASN A 19 -31.15 1.17 -44.14
C ASN A 19 -30.45 -0.20 -43.96
N SER A 20 -31.25 -1.26 -43.99
CA SER A 20 -30.85 -2.65 -43.89
C SER A 20 -29.97 -3.08 -45.07
N GLN A 21 -28.70 -3.41 -44.79
CA GLN A 21 -27.87 -4.23 -45.66
C GLN A 21 -27.20 -5.32 -44.81
N THR A 22 -27.40 -6.56 -45.24
CA THR A 22 -26.90 -7.82 -44.69
C THR A 22 -25.36 -7.84 -44.66
N PRO A 23 -24.70 -8.29 -43.58
CA PRO A 23 -23.24 -8.41 -43.57
C PRO A 23 -22.76 -9.62 -44.38
N PRO A 24 -21.57 -9.56 -45.03
CA PRO A 24 -20.98 -10.69 -45.72
C PRO A 24 -20.37 -11.71 -44.73
N PRO A 25 -20.18 -12.97 -45.13
CA PRO A 25 -19.67 -14.03 -44.24
C PRO A 25 -18.17 -13.82 -43.90
N PRO A 26 -17.69 -14.41 -42.78
CA PRO A 26 -16.32 -14.21 -42.30
C PRO A 26 -15.28 -14.87 -43.22
N PRO A 27 -14.07 -14.30 -43.35
CA PRO A 27 -12.99 -14.88 -44.15
C PRO A 27 -12.41 -16.14 -43.47
N GLN A 28 -12.19 -17.17 -44.28
CA GLN A 28 -11.54 -18.42 -43.89
C GLN A 28 -10.09 -18.22 -43.39
N PRO A 29 -9.59 -19.09 -42.49
CA PRO A 29 -8.25 -18.99 -41.94
C PRO A 29 -7.19 -19.23 -43.01
N LYS A 30 -6.27 -18.26 -43.16
CA LYS A 30 -5.06 -18.41 -43.99
C LYS A 30 -4.08 -19.35 -43.30
N ALA A 31 -3.57 -20.32 -44.06
CA ALA A 31 -2.59 -21.29 -43.62
C ALA A 31 -1.31 -20.64 -43.09
N SER A 32 -0.77 -21.19 -42.01
CA SER A 32 0.53 -20.85 -41.43
C SER A 32 1.69 -21.24 -42.37
N PRO A 33 2.76 -20.43 -42.46
CA PRO A 33 3.95 -20.84 -43.19
C PRO A 33 4.73 -21.88 -42.38
N LYS A 34 5.01 -23.03 -43.00
CA LYS A 34 5.94 -24.05 -42.49
C LYS A 34 7.36 -23.51 -42.55
N ILE A 35 7.98 -23.25 -41.41
CA ILE A 35 9.42 -23.07 -41.29
C ILE A 35 10.01 -24.39 -40.81
N THR A 36 10.63 -25.12 -41.73
CA THR A 36 11.47 -26.29 -41.42
C THR A 36 12.90 -25.81 -41.29
N SER A 37 13.41 -25.69 -40.06
CA SER A 37 14.84 -25.56 -39.79
C SER A 37 15.37 -26.89 -39.25
N THR A 38 15.92 -27.69 -40.17
CA THR A 38 16.67 -28.89 -39.87
C THR A 38 17.99 -28.50 -39.21
N VAL A 39 18.15 -28.75 -37.90
CA VAL A 39 19.44 -28.65 -37.21
C VAL A 39 20.07 -30.03 -37.20
N SER A 40 21.08 -30.23 -38.04
CA SER A 40 21.91 -31.43 -38.10
C SER A 40 22.95 -31.42 -36.98
N PHE A 41 22.80 -32.30 -35.98
CA PHE A 41 23.85 -32.61 -35.02
C PHE A 41 24.72 -33.72 -35.59
N SER A 42 26.01 -33.44 -35.80
CA SER A 42 27.04 -34.45 -36.06
C SER A 42 27.92 -34.60 -34.83
N PRO A 43 28.06 -35.80 -34.24
CA PRO A 43 29.03 -36.08 -33.20
C PRO A 43 30.31 -36.61 -33.84
N SER A 44 31.47 -36.15 -33.40
CA SER A 44 32.73 -36.85 -33.63
C SER A 44 33.66 -36.66 -32.45
N THR A 45 33.72 -37.73 -31.66
CA THR A 45 34.80 -38.07 -30.74
C THR A 45 36.09 -38.33 -31.53
N THR A 46 37.25 -37.98 -30.96
CA THR A 46 38.40 -38.89 -30.85
C THR A 46 39.53 -38.31 -29.99
N LEU A 47 40.03 -39.16 -29.08
CA LEU A 47 41.18 -38.99 -28.21
C LEU A 47 42.51 -39.01 -29.00
N SER A 48 43.57 -38.34 -28.50
CA SER A 48 44.86 -39.03 -28.22
C SER A 48 45.90 -38.20 -27.42
N LYS A 49 46.30 -38.77 -26.27
CA LYS A 49 47.66 -38.99 -25.70
C LYS A 49 48.73 -37.86 -25.63
N ARG A 50 49.00 -37.45 -24.38
CA ARG A 50 50.25 -37.54 -23.58
C ARG A 50 51.62 -37.11 -24.18
N ALA A 51 52.27 -36.12 -23.55
CA ALA A 51 53.69 -36.17 -23.12
C ALA A 51 54.06 -35.01 -22.17
N ARG A 52 54.81 -35.29 -21.09
CA ARG A 52 55.69 -34.32 -20.38
C ARG A 52 57.09 -34.40 -21.02
N PRO A 53 57.93 -33.35 -20.92
CA PRO A 53 59.07 -33.46 -19.99
C PRO A 53 59.50 -32.12 -19.31
N HIS A 54 60.56 -32.25 -18.50
CA HIS A 54 61.15 -31.37 -17.48
C HIS A 54 61.69 -29.98 -17.90
N SER A 55 61.57 -29.05 -16.94
CA SER A 55 62.53 -28.05 -16.43
C SER A 55 63.80 -27.73 -17.25
N GLN A 56 63.95 -26.46 -17.65
CA GLN A 56 65.22 -25.70 -17.58
C GLN A 56 64.97 -24.19 -17.36
N ASN A 57 65.70 -23.60 -16.40
CA ASN A 57 65.80 -22.17 -16.13
C ASN A 57 66.57 -21.46 -17.24
N LEU A 58 66.06 -20.35 -17.77
CA LEU A 58 66.89 -19.26 -18.31
C LEU A 58 66.19 -17.90 -18.21
N THR A 59 66.93 -16.97 -17.63
CA THR A 59 66.68 -15.54 -17.43
C THR A 59 66.66 -14.76 -18.75
N SER A 60 65.75 -13.79 -18.94
CA SER A 60 66.07 -12.42 -19.40
C SER A 60 64.84 -11.55 -19.74
N SER A 61 64.88 -10.32 -19.21
CA SER A 61 64.21 -9.07 -19.64
C SER A 61 62.68 -9.04 -19.85
N THR A 62 61.96 -8.73 -18.77
CA THR A 62 60.55 -8.33 -18.81
C THR A 62 60.41 -6.86 -19.27
N LYS A 63 60.03 -6.62 -20.53
CA LYS A 63 59.30 -5.38 -20.90
C LYS A 63 57.83 -5.61 -20.57
N ARG A 64 57.35 -5.08 -19.43
CA ARG A 64 55.92 -5.11 -19.07
C ARG A 64 55.13 -4.16 -19.97
N SER A 65 54.38 -4.71 -20.93
CA SER A 65 53.28 -3.99 -21.60
C SER A 65 52.11 -3.80 -20.63
N LYS A 66 51.46 -2.64 -20.66
CA LYS A 66 50.29 -2.35 -19.82
C LYS A 66 49.16 -3.36 -20.16
N PRO A 67 48.47 -3.93 -19.16
CA PRO A 67 47.42 -4.92 -19.40
C PRO A 67 46.23 -4.27 -20.13
N SER A 68 45.65 -5.03 -21.05
CA SER A 68 44.49 -4.62 -21.84
C SER A 68 43.26 -4.43 -20.94
N LEU A 69 42.28 -3.65 -21.40
CA LEU A 69 41.03 -3.44 -20.66
C LEU A 69 40.31 -4.76 -20.34
N HIS A 70 40.46 -5.75 -21.22
CA HIS A 70 39.90 -7.08 -21.03
C HIS A 70 40.56 -7.81 -19.86
N GLU A 71 41.90 -7.79 -19.75
CA GLU A 71 42.62 -8.42 -18.63
C GLU A 71 42.25 -7.79 -17.29
N LYS A 72 42.04 -6.47 -17.26
CA LYS A 72 41.60 -5.76 -16.05
C LYS A 72 40.17 -6.10 -15.65
N LEU A 73 39.30 -6.37 -16.62
CA LEU A 73 37.92 -6.75 -16.37
C LEU A 73 37.83 -8.19 -15.86
N VAL A 74 38.62 -9.09 -16.45
CA VAL A 74 38.72 -10.49 -16.04
C VAL A 74 39.33 -10.62 -14.65
N SER A 75 40.37 -9.85 -14.32
CA SER A 75 40.94 -9.86 -12.95
C SER A 75 39.94 -9.38 -11.90
N LYS A 76 39.06 -8.45 -12.26
CA LYS A 76 38.03 -7.91 -11.36
C LYS A 76 36.85 -8.87 -11.12
N LEU A 77 36.68 -9.86 -11.99
CA LEU A 77 35.63 -10.89 -11.88
C LEU A 77 36.11 -12.17 -11.17
N LEU A 78 37.44 -12.36 -11.06
CA LEU A 78 38.05 -13.58 -10.53
C LEU A 78 38.56 -13.46 -9.09
N ASP A 79 38.46 -12.27 -8.47
CA ASP A 79 38.82 -12.09 -7.06
C ASP A 79 37.64 -12.47 -6.14
N PRO A 80 37.77 -13.51 -5.28
CA PRO A 80 36.77 -13.83 -4.27
C PRO A 80 37.15 -13.10 -2.98
N SER A 81 36.54 -11.95 -2.71
CA SER A 81 36.67 -11.26 -1.42
C SER A 81 35.31 -11.10 -0.75
N ASP A 82 35.03 -12.03 0.17
CA ASP A 82 34.02 -11.89 1.21
C ASP A 82 34.47 -10.83 2.23
N SER A 83 33.84 -9.65 2.20
CA SER A 83 33.50 -8.78 3.35
C SER A 83 32.97 -7.42 2.85
N PRO A 84 31.87 -6.88 3.43
CA PRO A 84 31.20 -5.70 2.92
C PRO A 84 31.97 -4.45 3.36
N SER A 85 32.91 -4.01 2.53
CA SER A 85 33.63 -2.76 2.72
C SER A 85 33.16 -1.73 1.69
N SER A 86 32.36 -0.79 2.20
CA SER A 86 32.23 0.59 1.76
C SER A 86 32.21 0.85 0.26
N LEU A 87 31.00 1.04 -0.28
CA LEU A 87 30.78 2.00 -1.37
C LEU A 87 31.51 3.29 -0.99
N SER A 88 32.63 3.58 -1.65
CA SER A 88 33.25 4.89 -1.60
C SER A 88 32.29 5.86 -2.28
N SER A 89 31.39 6.43 -1.48
CA SER A 89 30.65 7.62 -1.82
C SER A 89 31.63 8.67 -2.36
N PRO A 90 31.29 9.39 -3.43
CA PRO A 90 32.06 10.58 -3.77
C PRO A 90 32.11 11.46 -2.52
N LYS A 91 33.33 11.82 -2.11
CA LYS A 91 33.60 12.72 -0.97
C LYS A 91 32.56 13.84 -0.98
N PRO A 92 31.90 14.16 0.15
CA PRO A 92 30.95 15.27 0.16
C PRO A 92 31.75 16.53 -0.15
N SER A 93 31.57 17.06 -1.35
CA SER A 93 31.85 18.46 -1.59
C SER A 93 31.03 19.20 -0.53
N SER A 94 31.71 19.85 0.39
CA SER A 94 31.16 20.67 1.46
C SER A 94 30.44 21.89 0.87
N GLN A 95 29.31 21.64 0.26
CA GLN A 95 28.27 22.60 -0.04
C GLN A 95 27.01 21.97 0.51
N ASN A 96 26.60 22.37 1.72
CA ASN A 96 25.21 22.16 2.11
C ASN A 96 24.39 22.81 1.00
N PRO A 97 23.62 22.05 0.20
CA PRO A 97 22.81 22.64 -0.84
C PRO A 97 21.91 23.68 -0.18
N LYS A 98 21.96 24.92 -0.69
CA LYS A 98 21.11 25.99 -0.18
C LYS A 98 19.68 25.65 -0.58
N TYR A 99 18.96 24.99 0.33
CA TYR A 99 17.57 24.66 0.14
C TYR A 99 16.72 25.93 0.19
N THR A 100 15.71 25.99 -0.68
CA THR A 100 14.68 27.02 -0.59
C THR A 100 13.85 26.82 0.69
N PRO A 101 13.17 27.85 1.20
CA PRO A 101 12.31 27.70 2.38
C PRO A 101 11.22 26.64 2.21
N LEU A 102 10.72 26.43 0.99
CA LEU A 102 9.76 25.36 0.68
C LEU A 102 10.42 23.99 0.74
N GLU A 103 11.61 23.84 0.16
CA GLU A 103 12.36 22.58 0.19
C GLU A 103 12.72 22.16 1.63
N GLN A 104 13.07 23.12 2.49
CA GLN A 104 13.31 22.87 3.91
C GLN A 104 12.06 22.31 4.61
N GLN A 105 10.89 22.91 4.39
CA GLN A 105 9.63 22.39 4.93
C GLN A 105 9.30 20.99 4.42
N VAL A 106 9.56 20.71 3.13
CA VAL A 106 9.33 19.38 2.55
C VAL A 106 10.25 18.35 3.17
N LEU A 107 11.53 18.69 3.41
CA LEU A 107 12.48 17.80 4.08
C LEU A 107 12.05 17.51 5.53
N GLU A 108 11.59 18.51 6.27
CA GLU A 108 11.04 18.33 7.62
C GLU A 108 9.81 17.42 7.62
N LEU A 109 8.89 17.61 6.67
CA LEU A 109 7.71 16.75 6.52
C LEU A 109 8.08 15.32 6.15
N LYS A 110 9.04 15.14 5.23
CA LYS A 110 9.52 13.82 4.83
C LYS A 110 10.27 13.12 5.96
N SER A 111 10.99 13.85 6.80
CA SER A 111 11.63 13.29 8.00
C SER A 111 10.61 12.79 9.02
N LYS A 112 9.42 13.40 9.11
CA LYS A 112 8.32 12.93 9.97
C LYS A 112 7.59 11.72 9.38
N TYR A 113 7.53 11.62 8.06
CA TYR A 113 6.79 10.59 7.34
C TYR A 113 7.65 9.96 6.22
N PRO A 114 8.68 9.16 6.54
CA PRO A 114 9.62 8.63 5.56
C PRO A 114 8.97 7.68 4.56
N ASP A 115 8.03 6.85 5.03
CA ASP A 115 7.38 5.79 4.23
C ASP A 115 6.12 6.26 3.48
N VAL A 116 5.81 7.56 3.57
CA VAL A 116 4.61 8.15 2.97
C VAL A 116 5.00 8.94 1.74
N LEU A 117 4.27 8.74 0.64
CA LEU A 117 4.36 9.54 -0.56
C LEU A 117 3.62 10.86 -0.34
N LEU A 118 4.35 11.98 -0.30
CA LEU A 118 3.79 13.28 0.09
C LEU A 118 3.28 14.09 -1.11
N MET A 119 2.01 14.45 -1.06
CA MET A 119 1.35 15.41 -1.96
C MET A 119 1.33 16.78 -1.30
N VAL A 120 2.22 17.68 -1.72
CA VAL A 120 2.37 18.99 -1.07
C VAL A 120 1.63 20.08 -1.82
N GLU A 121 0.68 20.73 -1.17
CA GLU A 121 -0.07 21.84 -1.74
C GLU A 121 0.82 23.08 -1.95
N VAL A 122 0.89 23.52 -3.21
CA VAL A 122 1.62 24.71 -3.65
C VAL A 122 0.74 25.52 -4.59
N GLY A 123 -0.13 26.35 -3.99
CA GLY A 123 -1.10 27.15 -4.72
C GLY A 123 -2.18 26.26 -5.36
N TYR A 124 -2.34 26.33 -6.68
CA TYR A 124 -3.38 25.59 -7.42
C TYR A 124 -2.99 24.15 -7.81
N ARG A 125 -1.84 23.66 -7.34
CA ARG A 125 -1.30 22.33 -7.69
C ARG A 125 -0.71 21.62 -6.48
N TYR A 126 -0.77 20.31 -6.50
CA TYR A 126 0.02 19.44 -5.62
C TYR A 126 1.34 19.12 -6.30
N ARG A 127 2.45 19.26 -5.56
CA ARG A 127 3.80 18.93 -6.02
C ARG A 127 4.35 17.74 -5.23
N PHE A 128 5.09 16.89 -5.92
CA PHE A 128 5.89 15.80 -5.37
C PHE A 128 7.37 16.15 -5.48
N PHE A 129 8.20 15.66 -4.56
CA PHE A 129 9.62 16.01 -4.52
C PHE A 129 10.52 14.77 -4.41
N GLY A 130 11.64 14.77 -5.13
CA GLY A 130 12.65 13.72 -5.09
C GLY A 130 12.11 12.35 -5.53
N GLN A 131 12.33 11.34 -4.70
CA GLN A 131 11.90 9.95 -4.97
C GLN A 131 10.38 9.84 -5.11
N ASP A 132 9.62 10.62 -4.34
CA ASP A 132 8.15 10.64 -4.43
C ASP A 132 7.69 11.14 -5.80
N ALA A 133 8.43 12.07 -6.42
CA ALA A 133 8.14 12.56 -7.76
C ALA A 133 8.40 11.51 -8.84
N GLU A 134 9.47 10.73 -8.71
CA GLU A 134 9.79 9.65 -9.64
C GLU A 134 8.77 8.50 -9.53
N ALA A 135 8.38 8.14 -8.31
CA ALA A 135 7.33 7.15 -8.05
C ALA A 135 5.99 7.62 -8.63
N ALA A 136 5.59 8.86 -8.34
CA ALA A 136 4.36 9.44 -8.88
C ALA A 136 4.38 9.54 -10.41
N ALA A 137 5.51 9.91 -11.02
CA ALA A 137 5.67 9.95 -12.47
C ALA A 137 5.45 8.58 -13.12
N ARG A 138 6.01 7.52 -12.53
CA ARG A 138 5.86 6.15 -13.02
C ARG A 138 4.42 5.66 -12.95
N VAL A 139 3.73 5.90 -11.83
CA VAL A 139 2.36 5.41 -11.59
C VAL A 139 1.33 6.24 -12.34
N LEU A 140 1.44 7.56 -12.27
CA LEU A 140 0.43 8.48 -12.83
C LEU A 140 0.67 8.80 -14.30
N GLY A 141 1.84 8.46 -14.85
CA GLY A 141 2.22 8.81 -16.22
C GLY A 141 2.44 10.32 -16.40
N ILE A 142 2.92 11.00 -15.36
CA ILE A 142 3.20 12.45 -15.38
C ILE A 142 4.70 12.72 -15.58
N VAL A 143 5.03 13.89 -16.11
CA VAL A 143 6.43 14.27 -16.36
C VAL A 143 7.09 14.71 -15.05
N ALA A 144 8.15 13.99 -14.67
CA ALA A 144 9.10 14.41 -13.65
C ALA A 144 10.25 15.19 -14.30
N HIS A 145 10.59 16.35 -13.75
CA HIS A 145 11.69 17.20 -14.23
C HIS A 145 12.53 17.71 -13.05
N PRO A 146 13.84 17.94 -13.24
CA PRO A 146 14.67 18.54 -12.20
C PRO A 146 14.24 20.00 -11.97
N ASP A 147 13.99 20.37 -10.73
CA ASP A 147 13.73 21.73 -10.27
C ASP A 147 14.57 22.00 -9.02
N HIS A 148 15.48 22.97 -9.10
CA HIS A 148 16.47 23.26 -8.05
C HIS A 148 17.24 22.01 -7.58
N ASN A 149 17.02 21.58 -6.34
CA ASN A 149 17.75 20.48 -5.71
C ASN A 149 17.01 19.13 -5.83
N PHE A 150 15.78 19.10 -6.36
CA PHE A 150 14.94 17.91 -6.40
C PHE A 150 14.35 17.64 -7.78
N VAL A 151 14.07 16.37 -8.06
CA VAL A 151 13.14 16.02 -9.14
C VAL A 151 11.73 16.36 -8.67
N THR A 152 10.95 17.05 -9.50
CA THR A 152 9.58 17.45 -9.17
C THR A 152 8.59 16.97 -10.22
N ALA A 153 7.42 16.54 -9.75
CA ALA A 153 6.23 16.29 -10.55
C ALA A 153 5.06 17.07 -9.93
N SER A 154 4.01 17.35 -10.72
CA SER A 154 2.84 18.08 -10.20
C SER A 154 1.53 17.66 -10.83
N VAL A 155 0.46 17.75 -10.04
CA VAL A 155 -0.92 17.49 -10.45
C VAL A 155 -1.85 18.62 -10.00
N PRO A 156 -2.94 18.90 -10.73
CA PRO A 156 -3.89 19.95 -10.35
C PRO A 156 -4.70 19.60 -9.08
N THR A 157 -5.04 20.61 -8.28
CA THR A 157 -5.78 20.41 -7.01
C THR A 157 -7.19 19.85 -7.20
N PHE A 158 -7.93 20.29 -8.23
CA PHE A 158 -9.32 19.88 -8.46
C PHE A 158 -9.51 18.40 -8.81
N ARG A 159 -8.42 17.68 -9.16
CA ARG A 159 -8.43 16.23 -9.44
C ARG A 159 -7.61 15.45 -8.42
N LEU A 160 -7.41 16.00 -7.22
CA LEU A 160 -6.68 15.33 -6.14
C LEU A 160 -7.15 13.88 -5.95
N ASN A 161 -8.46 13.69 -5.81
CA ASN A 161 -9.07 12.40 -5.49
C ASN A 161 -8.71 11.33 -6.52
N PHE A 162 -8.74 11.68 -7.81
CA PHE A 162 -8.35 10.78 -8.90
C PHE A 162 -6.90 10.30 -8.79
N TYR A 163 -5.96 11.21 -8.50
CA TYR A 163 -4.55 10.86 -8.38
C TYR A 163 -4.25 10.08 -7.10
N VAL A 164 -4.90 10.42 -5.98
CA VAL A 164 -4.79 9.68 -4.72
C VAL A 164 -5.25 8.24 -4.91
N ARG A 165 -6.44 8.01 -5.51
CA ARG A 165 -6.95 6.65 -5.77
C ARG A 165 -5.98 5.82 -6.62
N ARG A 166 -5.37 6.41 -7.65
CA ARG A 166 -4.36 5.72 -8.49
C ARG A 166 -3.09 5.37 -7.74
N LEU A 167 -2.57 6.28 -6.91
CA LEU A 167 -1.38 6.03 -6.12
C LEU A 167 -1.63 4.97 -5.04
N VAL A 168 -2.77 5.05 -4.36
CA VAL A 168 -3.18 4.05 -3.37
C VAL A 168 -3.45 2.69 -4.00
N GLY A 169 -4.10 2.66 -5.17
CA GLY A 169 -4.31 1.42 -5.94
C GLY A 169 -3.01 0.75 -6.40
N ALA A 170 -1.94 1.53 -6.59
CA ALA A 170 -0.60 1.03 -6.85
C ALA A 170 0.17 0.58 -5.58
N GLY A 171 -0.46 0.63 -4.39
CA GLY A 171 0.09 0.16 -3.12
C GLY A 171 0.84 1.22 -2.30
N PHE A 172 0.84 2.49 -2.71
CA PHE A 172 1.50 3.56 -1.97
C PHE A 172 0.63 4.08 -0.82
N LYS A 173 1.26 4.38 0.32
CA LYS A 173 0.66 5.19 1.39
C LYS A 173 0.82 6.66 1.01
N VAL A 174 -0.30 7.39 0.88
CA VAL A 174 -0.32 8.75 0.34
C VAL A 174 -0.72 9.74 1.42
N GLY A 175 0.12 10.75 1.65
CA GLY A 175 -0.15 11.84 2.60
C GLY A 175 -0.46 13.14 1.86
N VAL A 176 -1.61 13.74 2.12
CA VAL A 176 -1.99 15.04 1.56
C VAL A 176 -1.62 16.13 2.56
N ILE A 177 -0.68 16.98 2.15
CA ILE A 177 -0.21 18.13 2.93
C ILE A 177 -0.91 19.38 2.38
N LYS A 178 -1.80 19.97 3.19
CA LYS A 178 -2.50 21.22 2.85
C LYS A 178 -1.86 22.42 3.55
N GLN A 179 -2.15 23.62 3.03
CA GLN A 179 -1.77 24.86 3.71
C GLN A 179 -2.70 25.09 4.90
N THR A 180 -2.12 25.26 6.10
CA THR A 180 -2.87 25.51 7.33
C THR A 180 -3.30 26.96 7.48
N GLU A 181 -2.57 27.88 6.84
CA GLU A 181 -2.84 29.32 6.87
C GLU A 181 -3.46 29.80 5.56
N THR A 182 -4.52 30.62 5.66
CA THR A 182 -5.03 31.37 4.52
C THR A 182 -4.20 32.64 4.28
N ALA A 183 -4.22 33.17 3.06
CA ALA A 183 -3.51 34.41 2.71
C ALA A 183 -3.91 35.58 3.64
N ALA A 184 -5.19 35.67 4.02
CA ALA A 184 -5.69 36.70 4.92
C ALA A 184 -5.09 36.58 6.34
N ILE A 185 -5.10 35.36 6.90
CA ILE A 185 -4.56 35.07 8.24
C ILE A 185 -3.05 35.32 8.25
N LYS A 186 -2.34 34.89 7.20
CA LYS A 186 -0.90 35.07 7.07
C LYS A 186 -0.47 36.54 7.00
N LEU A 187 -1.24 37.39 6.31
CA LEU A 187 -0.97 38.82 6.25
C LEU A 187 -1.00 39.50 7.63
N HIS A 188 -1.78 38.94 8.57
CA HIS A 188 -1.94 39.44 9.93
C HIS A 188 -1.10 38.65 10.94
N GLY A 189 -0.43 37.59 10.52
CA GLY A 189 0.40 36.73 11.35
C GLY A 189 1.85 37.20 11.49
N SER A 190 2.54 36.66 12.48
CA SER A 190 3.97 36.89 12.71
C SER A 190 4.86 36.42 11.54
N ASN A 191 4.40 35.43 10.77
CA ASN A 191 5.11 34.84 9.62
C ASN A 191 4.71 35.45 8.25
N ARG A 192 4.43 36.75 8.21
CA ARG A 192 4.00 37.45 6.97
C ARG A 192 5.02 37.38 5.82
N LEU A 193 6.32 37.29 6.13
CA LEU A 193 7.42 37.31 5.15
C LEU A 193 7.90 35.91 4.71
N GLY A 194 7.53 34.85 5.45
CA GLY A 194 8.00 33.48 5.19
C GLY A 194 7.08 32.68 4.26
N PRO A 195 7.40 31.41 3.98
CA PRO A 195 6.49 30.49 3.28
C PRO A 195 5.23 30.20 4.11
N PHE A 196 4.13 29.84 3.44
CA PHE A 196 2.92 29.36 4.14
C PHE A 196 3.24 28.12 4.99
N SER A 197 2.67 28.04 6.19
CA SER A 197 2.74 26.83 7.00
C SER A 197 1.90 25.72 6.37
N ARG A 198 2.37 24.49 6.55
CA ARG A 198 1.82 23.29 5.91
C ARG A 198 1.77 22.16 6.93
N GLY A 199 0.69 21.41 6.91
CA GLY A 199 0.46 20.28 7.80
C GLY A 199 -0.15 19.10 7.04
N LEU A 200 0.04 17.90 7.60
CA LEU A 200 -0.65 16.71 7.12
C LEU A 200 -2.15 16.91 7.37
N SER A 201 -2.94 16.96 6.30
CA SER A 201 -4.39 17.09 6.37
C SER A 201 -5.06 15.73 6.39
N ALA A 202 -4.55 14.78 5.60
CA ALA A 202 -5.12 13.45 5.48
C ALA A 202 -4.05 12.45 5.06
N LEU A 203 -4.21 11.21 5.51
CA LEU A 203 -3.39 10.07 5.15
C LEU A 203 -4.31 9.02 4.51
N TYR A 204 -3.86 8.41 3.42
CA TYR A 204 -4.64 7.44 2.67
C TYR A 204 -3.83 6.17 2.44
N THR A 205 -4.46 5.05 2.76
CA THR A 205 -4.05 3.69 2.41
C THR A 205 -5.20 2.98 1.75
N ARG A 206 -4.97 1.77 1.26
CA ARG A 206 -5.99 1.02 0.52
C ARG A 206 -7.19 0.67 1.38
N SER A 207 -6.98 0.38 2.67
CA SER A 207 -8.06 0.10 3.62
C SER A 207 -8.85 1.36 4.02
N THR A 208 -8.20 2.53 4.07
CA THR A 208 -8.78 3.79 4.58
C THR A 208 -9.39 4.69 3.51
N LEU A 209 -9.15 4.39 2.23
CA LEU A 209 -9.51 5.24 1.10
C LEU A 209 -11.01 5.53 0.97
N GLU A 210 -11.84 4.50 1.14
CA GLU A 210 -13.31 4.58 0.97
C GLU A 210 -14.00 5.24 2.18
N ALA A 211 -13.38 5.18 3.36
CA ALA A 211 -13.93 5.74 4.58
C ALA A 211 -13.66 7.24 4.75
N ALA A 212 -12.83 7.84 3.89
CA ALA A 212 -12.47 9.24 4.03
C ALA A 212 -13.55 10.16 3.41
N ASP A 213 -14.19 10.97 4.25
CA ASP A 213 -15.28 11.91 3.87
C ASP A 213 -14.89 12.88 2.74
N ASP A 214 -13.61 13.30 2.68
CA ASP A 214 -13.07 14.21 1.66
C ASP A 214 -13.02 13.57 0.25
N MET A 215 -13.12 12.23 0.16
CA MET A 215 -13.01 11.43 -1.06
C MET A 215 -14.38 11.00 -1.59
N GLY A 216 -15.36 11.91 -1.53
CA GLY A 216 -16.76 11.69 -1.89
C GLY A 216 -17.02 10.82 -3.13
N GLY A 217 -18.10 10.03 -3.03
CA GLY A 217 -18.58 8.98 -3.94
C GLY A 217 -18.75 9.40 -5.40
N GLY A 218 -17.62 9.61 -6.08
CA GLY A 218 -17.53 9.63 -7.52
C GLY A 218 -17.54 8.21 -8.06
N GLU A 219 -18.62 7.92 -8.78
CA GLU A 219 -19.04 6.74 -9.54
C GLU A 219 -18.02 6.26 -10.60
N GLU A 220 -16.73 6.19 -10.28
CA GLU A 220 -15.76 5.39 -11.02
C GLU A 220 -15.58 4.06 -10.29
N GLU A 221 -16.69 3.33 -10.15
CA GLU A 221 -16.71 1.89 -9.87
C GLU A 221 -15.84 1.19 -10.91
N GLY A 222 -14.74 0.57 -10.50
CA GLY A 222 -14.03 -0.36 -11.39
C GLY A 222 -12.52 -0.47 -11.23
N LEU A 223 -11.86 0.38 -10.44
CA LEU A 223 -10.41 0.26 -10.25
C LEU A 223 -10.00 -0.52 -8.99
N LEU A 224 -10.88 -0.60 -7.99
CA LEU A 224 -10.69 -1.40 -6.79
C LEU A 224 -11.80 -2.45 -6.79
N GLY A 225 -11.41 -3.72 -6.93
CA GLY A 225 -12.34 -4.83 -7.15
C GLY A 225 -13.42 -4.92 -6.07
N SER A 226 -14.55 -5.54 -6.44
CA SER A 226 -15.77 -5.77 -5.66
C SER A 226 -15.58 -6.73 -4.46
N GLY A 227 -14.45 -6.67 -3.75
CA GLY A 227 -14.17 -7.41 -2.51
C GLY A 227 -14.04 -6.44 -1.33
N GLY A 228 -14.25 -6.94 -0.11
CA GLY A 228 -14.12 -6.13 1.10
C GLY A 228 -12.70 -5.60 1.29
N ASN A 229 -12.57 -4.34 1.70
CA ASN A 229 -11.27 -3.69 1.93
C ASN A 229 -10.82 -3.89 3.39
N TYR A 230 -10.63 -5.14 3.79
CA TYR A 230 -10.28 -5.47 5.16
C TYR A 230 -8.84 -5.06 5.52
N LEU A 231 -8.70 -4.35 6.63
CA LEU A 231 -7.45 -4.17 7.38
C LEU A 231 -7.34 -5.31 8.40
N LEU A 232 -6.43 -6.25 8.19
CA LEU A 232 -6.24 -7.39 9.08
C LEU A 232 -5.07 -7.14 10.04
N CYS A 233 -5.35 -7.17 11.33
CA CYS A 233 -4.34 -7.10 12.37
C CYS A 233 -4.11 -8.48 12.97
N VAL A 234 -2.85 -8.89 13.07
CA VAL A 234 -2.46 -10.21 13.59
C VAL A 234 -1.56 -10.03 14.80
N ALA A 235 -1.94 -10.65 15.90
CA ALA A 235 -1.14 -10.79 17.12
C ALA A 235 -0.87 -12.29 17.35
N GLU A 236 0.35 -12.63 17.74
CA GLU A 236 0.72 -14.01 18.05
C GLU A 236 1.38 -14.10 19.43
N LYS A 237 1.11 -15.20 20.12
CA LYS A 237 1.71 -15.55 21.41
C LYS A 237 2.29 -16.95 21.27
N GLU A 238 3.61 -17.04 21.36
CA GLU A 238 4.32 -18.32 21.28
C GLU A 238 3.92 -19.21 22.48
N GLY A 239 3.43 -20.41 22.17
CA GLY A 239 3.16 -21.46 23.13
C GLY A 239 4.33 -22.45 23.22
N CYS A 240 4.10 -23.58 23.89
CA CYS A 240 5.16 -24.57 24.09
C CYS A 240 5.45 -25.41 22.83
N PHE A 241 4.42 -25.73 22.04
CA PHE A 241 4.53 -26.53 20.81
C PHE A 241 3.67 -25.99 19.66
N ASP A 242 2.59 -25.30 20.00
CA ASP A 242 1.70 -24.55 19.13
C ASP A 242 1.89 -23.04 19.35
N VAL A 243 1.39 -22.23 18.43
CA VAL A 243 1.33 -20.77 18.61
C VAL A 243 -0.11 -20.34 18.57
N LYS A 244 -0.49 -19.50 19.53
CA LYS A 244 -1.82 -18.94 19.58
C LYS A 244 -1.84 -17.65 18.78
N ILE A 245 -2.79 -17.54 17.86
CA ILE A 245 -2.93 -16.39 16.97
C ILE A 245 -4.27 -15.72 17.29
N GLY A 246 -4.21 -14.43 17.61
CA GLY A 246 -5.35 -13.54 17.68
C GLY A 246 -5.38 -12.65 16.46
N MET A 247 -6.57 -12.41 15.92
CA MET A 247 -6.74 -11.55 14.77
C MET A 247 -7.97 -10.67 14.89
N VAL A 248 -7.89 -9.52 14.22
CA VAL A 248 -9.00 -8.60 14.03
C VAL A 248 -8.93 -8.06 12.61
N ALA A 249 -9.97 -8.28 11.83
CA ALA A 249 -10.15 -7.67 10.52
C ALA A 249 -11.18 -6.55 10.63
N VAL A 250 -10.82 -5.36 10.16
CA VAL A 250 -11.66 -4.17 10.19
C VAL A 250 -11.95 -3.75 8.76
N GLU A 251 -13.23 -3.65 8.41
CA GLU A 251 -13.66 -2.94 7.21
C GLU A 251 -14.07 -1.52 7.59
N ILE A 252 -13.23 -0.55 7.25
CA ILE A 252 -13.34 0.82 7.74
C ILE A 252 -14.54 1.54 7.10
N SER A 253 -14.90 1.20 5.86
CA SER A 253 -16.03 1.79 5.16
C SER A 253 -17.39 1.39 5.74
N THR A 254 -17.51 0.18 6.27
CA THR A 254 -18.77 -0.36 6.82
C THR A 254 -18.82 -0.34 8.34
N GLY A 255 -17.67 -0.29 9.01
CA GLY A 255 -17.56 -0.45 10.46
C GLY A 255 -17.68 -1.91 10.90
N GLU A 256 -17.59 -2.90 10.00
CA GLU A 256 -17.58 -4.31 10.39
C GLU A 256 -16.22 -4.69 11.00
N ILE A 257 -16.26 -5.34 12.16
CA ILE A 257 -15.09 -5.87 12.86
C ILE A 257 -15.25 -7.38 13.01
N ILE A 258 -14.39 -8.13 12.33
CA ILE A 258 -14.33 -9.58 12.45
C ILE A 258 -13.17 -9.93 13.38
N HIS A 259 -13.45 -10.64 14.47
CA HIS A 259 -12.42 -11.02 15.44
C HIS A 259 -12.32 -12.55 15.59
N GLY A 260 -11.14 -13.05 15.93
CA GLY A 260 -10.95 -14.48 16.16
C GLY A 260 -9.69 -14.78 16.94
N GLU A 261 -9.68 -15.93 17.61
CA GLU A 261 -8.51 -16.50 18.26
C GLU A 261 -8.48 -18.00 18.00
N PHE A 262 -7.33 -18.54 17.59
CA PHE A 262 -7.16 -19.96 17.35
C PHE A 262 -5.71 -20.40 17.61
N ASN A 263 -5.53 -21.69 17.90
CA ASN A 263 -4.20 -22.29 17.97
C ASN A 263 -3.81 -22.74 16.57
N ASP A 264 -2.59 -22.40 16.15
CA ASP A 264 -2.08 -22.71 14.82
C ASP A 264 -0.83 -23.58 14.88
N ASP A 265 -0.62 -24.34 13.80
CA ASP A 265 0.48 -25.26 13.64
C ASP A 265 1.75 -24.57 13.10
N MET A 266 2.85 -25.32 13.00
CA MET A 266 4.12 -24.82 12.47
C MET A 266 4.05 -24.39 11.00
N MET A 267 3.05 -24.89 10.26
CA MET A 267 2.83 -24.55 8.86
C MET A 267 1.93 -23.32 8.68
N ARG A 268 1.35 -22.79 9.76
CA ARG A 268 0.44 -21.64 9.74
C ARG A 268 -0.79 -21.85 8.85
N SER A 269 -1.31 -23.08 8.85
CA SER A 269 -2.43 -23.45 7.97
C SER A 269 -3.73 -22.74 8.34
N GLY A 270 -3.94 -22.43 9.63
CA GLY A 270 -5.08 -21.65 10.09
C GLY A 270 -4.98 -20.20 9.63
N LEU A 271 -3.83 -19.56 9.81
CA LEU A 271 -3.59 -18.19 9.37
C LEU A 271 -3.67 -18.04 7.83
N GLU A 272 -3.18 -19.02 7.08
CA GLU A 272 -3.33 -19.04 5.62
C GLU A 272 -4.81 -19.09 5.21
N ALA A 273 -5.64 -19.89 5.90
CA ALA A 273 -7.07 -19.96 5.62
C ALA A 273 -7.77 -18.63 5.84
N VAL A 274 -7.38 -17.87 6.88
CA VAL A 274 -7.87 -16.51 7.15
C VAL A 274 -7.50 -15.55 6.01
N PHE A 275 -6.25 -15.58 5.55
CA PHE A 275 -5.82 -14.70 4.46
C PHE A 275 -6.62 -14.96 3.18
N LEU A 276 -6.90 -16.21 2.87
CA LEU A 276 -7.66 -16.58 1.69
C LEU A 276 -9.15 -16.23 1.83
N SER A 277 -9.75 -16.40 3.01
CA SER A 277 -11.17 -16.15 3.23
C SER A 277 -11.51 -14.67 3.29
N LEU A 278 -10.69 -13.87 3.99
CA LEU A 278 -10.91 -12.43 4.16
C LEU A 278 -10.30 -11.61 3.02
N SER A 279 -9.28 -12.13 2.34
CA SER A 279 -8.55 -11.44 1.27
C SER A 279 -8.13 -10.00 1.65
N PRO A 280 -7.43 -9.80 2.78
CA PRO A 280 -7.13 -8.46 3.30
C PRO A 280 -6.27 -7.66 2.31
N VAL A 281 -6.55 -6.35 2.23
CA VAL A 281 -5.80 -5.42 1.38
C VAL A 281 -4.59 -4.82 2.11
N GLU A 282 -4.66 -4.79 3.44
CA GLU A 282 -3.61 -4.28 4.31
C GLU A 282 -3.53 -5.15 5.56
N ILE A 283 -2.32 -5.52 5.94
CA ILE A 283 -2.04 -6.38 7.09
C ILE A 283 -1.16 -5.61 8.07
N LEU A 284 -1.63 -5.46 9.30
CA LEU A 284 -0.87 -4.89 10.41
C LEU A 284 -0.33 -6.02 11.29
N VAL A 285 0.96 -5.96 11.56
CA VAL A 285 1.66 -7.00 12.32
C VAL A 285 2.57 -6.34 13.34
N GLY A 286 2.77 -7.01 14.48
CA GLY A 286 3.76 -6.59 15.46
C GLY A 286 5.20 -6.64 14.93
N ASP A 287 6.10 -5.83 15.50
CA ASP A 287 7.53 -5.86 15.16
C ASP A 287 8.17 -7.24 15.44
N SER A 288 7.72 -7.91 16.49
CA SER A 288 8.15 -9.25 16.89
C SER A 288 7.14 -10.31 16.43
N VAL A 289 7.45 -10.98 15.32
CA VAL A 289 6.73 -12.18 14.86
C VAL A 289 7.67 -13.32 14.55
N SER A 290 7.13 -14.53 14.70
CA SER A 290 7.79 -15.80 14.48
C SER A 290 8.15 -15.97 13.01
N ALA A 291 9.32 -16.57 12.76
CA ALA A 291 9.83 -16.77 11.41
C ALA A 291 8.86 -17.50 10.46
N PRO A 292 8.06 -18.50 10.91
CA PRO A 292 7.04 -19.12 10.05
C PRO A 292 5.95 -18.13 9.60
N THR A 293 5.48 -17.27 10.51
CA THR A 293 4.48 -16.23 10.21
C THR A 293 5.03 -15.21 9.23
N GLU A 294 6.28 -14.77 9.44
CA GLU A 294 6.95 -13.84 8.53
C GLU A 294 7.10 -14.43 7.11
N LYS A 295 7.45 -15.71 7.02
CA LYS A 295 7.56 -16.42 5.74
C LYS A 295 6.21 -16.52 5.02
N LEU A 296 5.13 -16.79 5.75
CA LEU A 296 3.77 -16.81 5.19
C LEU A 296 3.36 -15.42 4.68
N LEU A 297 3.61 -14.37 5.48
CA LEU A 297 3.34 -12.99 5.08
C LEU A 297 4.05 -12.63 3.79
N LEU A 298 5.36 -12.91 3.70
CA LEU A 298 6.15 -12.64 2.49
C LEU A 298 5.65 -13.44 1.27
N ALA A 299 5.20 -14.68 1.47
CA ALA A 299 4.63 -15.49 0.40
C ALA A 299 3.29 -14.92 -0.10
N TYR A 300 2.45 -14.44 0.82
CA TYR A 300 1.17 -13.82 0.50
C TYR A 300 1.33 -12.43 -0.14
N THR A 301 2.31 -11.63 0.31
CA THR A 301 2.57 -10.25 -0.14
C THR A 301 3.55 -10.17 -1.32
N GLY A 302 3.69 -11.26 -2.09
CA GLY A 302 4.63 -11.33 -3.20
C GLY A 302 4.39 -10.25 -4.27
N PRO A 303 5.29 -10.13 -5.28
CA PRO A 303 5.28 -9.01 -6.25
C PRO A 303 3.99 -8.87 -7.08
N ALA A 304 3.19 -9.93 -7.15
CA ALA A 304 1.92 -9.97 -7.88
C ALA A 304 0.70 -9.63 -6.99
N SER A 305 0.86 -9.58 -5.67
CA SER A 305 -0.21 -9.20 -4.77
C SER A 305 -0.07 -7.72 -4.38
N ASN A 306 -1.19 -7.02 -4.41
CA ASN A 306 -1.26 -5.60 -4.06
C ASN A 306 -1.56 -5.42 -2.56
N VAL A 307 -1.09 -6.36 -1.72
CA VAL A 307 -1.34 -6.39 -0.28
C VAL A 307 -0.19 -5.69 0.42
N ARG A 308 -0.52 -4.71 1.26
CA ARG A 308 0.47 -3.96 2.04
C ARG A 308 0.66 -4.59 3.41
N VAL A 309 1.90 -4.72 3.88
CA VAL A 309 2.21 -5.05 5.28
C VAL A 309 2.73 -3.81 5.99
N GLU A 310 2.14 -3.49 7.12
CA GLU A 310 2.60 -2.46 8.04
C GLU A 310 3.08 -3.12 9.32
N ARG A 311 4.23 -2.69 9.83
CA ARG A 311 4.71 -3.10 11.14
C ARG A 311 4.47 -2.02 12.17
N ALA A 312 4.04 -2.43 13.35
CA ALA A 312 3.87 -1.54 14.48
C ALA A 312 4.52 -2.13 15.73
N SER A 313 5.11 -1.25 16.53
CA SER A 313 5.59 -1.61 17.86
C SER A 313 4.42 -2.07 18.72
N VAL A 314 4.61 -3.26 19.30
CA VAL A 314 3.70 -3.88 20.28
C VAL A 314 4.10 -3.48 21.70
N ASP A 315 5.08 -2.57 21.85
CA ASP A 315 5.55 -2.14 23.14
C ASP A 315 4.37 -1.60 23.96
N HIS A 316 4.19 -2.16 25.15
CA HIS A 316 3.14 -1.87 26.14
C HIS A 316 1.78 -2.55 25.96
N LEU A 317 1.59 -3.43 24.96
CA LEU A 317 0.32 -4.16 24.74
C LEU A 317 0.20 -5.49 25.49
N ASN A 318 1.02 -5.73 26.51
CA ASN A 318 1.00 -6.98 27.25
C ASN A 318 -0.26 -7.12 28.13
N ASP A 319 -0.66 -8.36 28.36
CA ASP A 319 -1.79 -8.88 29.15
C ASP A 319 -2.45 -7.82 30.07
N GLY A 320 -3.62 -7.29 29.64
CA GLY A 320 -4.45 -6.30 30.36
C GLY A 320 -4.32 -4.84 29.93
N ASN A 321 -3.14 -4.37 29.52
CA ASN A 321 -2.96 -2.98 29.08
C ASN A 321 -3.69 -2.67 27.78
N ALA A 322 -3.74 -3.64 26.86
CA ALA A 322 -4.43 -3.48 25.58
C ALA A 322 -5.92 -3.16 25.77
N LEU A 323 -6.58 -3.86 26.72
CA LEU A 323 -7.99 -3.64 27.02
C LEU A 323 -8.19 -2.26 27.65
N ALA A 324 -7.34 -1.86 28.60
CA ALA A 324 -7.41 -0.54 29.22
C ALA A 324 -7.24 0.60 28.19
N GLU A 325 -6.32 0.44 27.24
CA GLU A 325 -6.13 1.41 26.17
C GLU A 325 -7.35 1.50 25.25
N VAL A 326 -7.93 0.37 24.85
CA VAL A 326 -9.16 0.33 24.05
C VAL A 326 -10.30 1.02 24.78
N LEU A 327 -10.51 0.70 26.06
CA LEU A 327 -11.57 1.33 26.87
C LEU A 327 -11.33 2.84 27.05
N SER A 328 -10.09 3.27 27.30
CA SER A 328 -9.77 4.69 27.44
C SER A 328 -10.09 5.49 26.18
N LEU A 329 -9.87 4.91 24.99
CA LEU A 329 -10.23 5.55 23.72
C LEU A 329 -11.75 5.66 23.54
N TYR A 330 -12.51 4.67 24.02
CA TYR A 330 -13.98 4.74 24.02
C TYR A 330 -14.49 5.79 25.02
N GLU A 331 -13.83 5.97 26.17
CA GLU A 331 -14.15 7.02 27.15
C GLU A 331 -13.82 8.43 26.62
N GLU A 332 -12.65 8.62 25.99
CA GLU A 332 -12.23 9.91 25.39
C GLU A 332 -13.24 10.43 24.34
N VAL A 333 -13.86 9.54 23.58
CA VAL A 333 -14.85 9.89 22.54
C VAL A 333 -16.20 10.34 23.14
N ASP A 334 -16.52 9.95 24.38
CA ASP A 334 -17.73 10.39 25.09
C ASP A 334 -17.62 11.87 25.49
N GLU A 335 -16.45 12.32 25.98
CA GLU A 335 -16.23 13.72 26.39
C GLU A 335 -16.18 14.72 25.23
N ASP A 336 -15.80 14.27 24.03
CA ASP A 336 -15.74 15.08 22.81
C ASP A 336 -17.13 15.41 22.22
N THR A 337 -18.20 14.81 22.75
CA THR A 337 -19.56 15.23 22.39
C THR A 337 -19.93 16.50 23.17
N PRO A 338 -20.23 17.63 22.50
CA PRO A 338 -20.60 18.83 23.21
C PRO A 338 -21.87 18.54 24.02
N ASN A 339 -21.79 18.84 25.30
CA ASN A 339 -22.87 18.81 26.29
C ASN A 339 -23.98 19.78 25.85
N VAL A 340 -24.80 19.39 24.87
CA VAL A 340 -26.02 20.11 24.48
C VAL A 340 -27.09 19.76 25.51
N LYS A 341 -26.92 20.34 26.70
CA LYS A 341 -28.07 20.65 27.55
C LYS A 341 -28.84 21.75 26.84
N ASP A 342 -30.13 21.51 26.68
CA ASP A 342 -31.13 22.38 26.04
C ASP A 342 -31.21 22.28 24.50
N VAL A 343 -32.07 21.38 23.99
CA VAL A 343 -33.44 21.71 23.51
C VAL A 343 -34.07 20.45 22.88
N ASP A 344 -35.25 20.11 23.37
CA ASP A 344 -36.28 19.19 22.84
C ASP A 344 -36.09 17.66 22.91
N LYS A 345 -36.65 17.14 24.01
CA LYS A 345 -37.17 15.78 24.22
C LYS A 345 -38.12 15.34 23.09
N LYS A 346 -37.62 14.72 22.02
CA LYS A 346 -38.41 13.74 21.23
C LYS A 346 -37.62 12.83 20.25
N LEU A 347 -36.33 12.59 20.44
CA LEU A 347 -35.54 11.69 19.58
C LEU A 347 -34.61 10.72 20.35
N ASP A 348 -34.93 10.41 21.62
CA ASP A 348 -34.12 9.60 22.53
C ASP A 348 -34.46 8.09 22.48
N ILE A 349 -34.36 7.43 21.32
CA ILE A 349 -34.49 5.94 21.25
C ILE A 349 -33.40 5.27 20.38
N ARG A 350 -32.40 5.97 19.82
CA ARG A 350 -31.38 5.31 18.96
C ARG A 350 -29.90 5.57 19.26
N ARG A 351 -29.54 6.44 20.21
CA ARG A 351 -28.12 6.85 20.40
C ARG A 351 -27.38 6.16 21.55
N GLU A 352 -28.06 5.62 22.56
CA GLU A 352 -27.42 4.93 23.70
C GLU A 352 -27.13 3.43 23.45
N GLY A 353 -27.71 2.83 22.40
CA GLY A 353 -27.60 1.38 22.15
C GLY A 353 -26.31 0.92 21.48
N GLY A 354 -25.60 1.79 20.75
CA GLY A 354 -24.38 1.42 20.02
C GLY A 354 -23.14 1.35 20.90
N TYR A 355 -23.04 2.25 21.89
CA TYR A 355 -21.87 2.35 22.77
C TYR A 355 -21.79 1.19 23.77
N SER A 356 -22.93 0.88 24.39
CA SER A 356 -23.06 -0.24 25.34
C SER A 356 -22.83 -1.59 24.66
N SER A 357 -23.35 -1.78 23.45
CA SER A 357 -23.12 -3.00 22.67
C SER A 357 -21.67 -3.12 22.17
N GLY A 358 -21.00 -2.00 21.87
CA GLY A 358 -19.59 -2.01 21.48
C GLY A 358 -18.65 -2.44 22.61
N ILE A 359 -18.86 -1.88 23.81
CA ILE A 359 -18.09 -2.26 25.01
C ILE A 359 -18.38 -3.73 25.39
N GLU A 360 -19.65 -4.16 25.35
CA GLU A 360 -20.00 -5.57 25.58
C GLU A 360 -19.32 -6.50 24.58
N GLY A 361 -19.28 -6.11 23.30
CA GLY A 361 -18.54 -6.79 22.25
C GLY A 361 -17.06 -6.92 22.60
N ILE A 362 -16.42 -5.85 23.04
CA ILE A 362 -15.00 -5.85 23.44
C ILE A 362 -14.74 -6.73 24.65
N MET A 363 -15.60 -6.69 25.67
CA MET A 363 -15.46 -7.54 26.84
C MET A 363 -15.66 -9.02 26.54
N SER A 364 -16.41 -9.35 25.48
CA SER A 364 -16.59 -10.73 25.02
C SER A 364 -15.42 -11.29 24.19
N MET A 365 -14.50 -10.42 23.74
CA MET A 365 -13.40 -10.82 22.87
C MET A 365 -12.25 -11.51 23.63
N PRO A 366 -11.57 -12.48 23.00
CA PRO A 366 -10.37 -13.08 23.57
C PRO A 366 -9.20 -12.09 23.66
N GLU A 367 -8.28 -12.34 24.60
CA GLU A 367 -7.20 -11.42 24.94
C GLU A 367 -6.30 -11.05 23.75
N LEU A 368 -5.90 -12.02 22.92
CA LEU A 368 -5.07 -11.75 21.74
C LEU A 368 -5.83 -10.99 20.65
N SER A 369 -7.15 -11.20 20.52
CA SER A 369 -7.98 -10.41 19.61
C SER A 369 -8.09 -8.96 20.10
N VAL A 370 -8.23 -8.73 21.41
CA VAL A 370 -8.21 -7.37 21.99
C VAL A 370 -6.87 -6.70 21.76
N GLN A 371 -5.76 -7.44 21.86
CA GLN A 371 -4.44 -6.94 21.52
C GLN A 371 -4.35 -6.49 20.05
N ALA A 372 -4.84 -7.30 19.12
CA ALA A 372 -4.90 -6.95 17.71
C ALA A 372 -5.83 -5.75 17.44
N LEU A 373 -6.94 -5.62 18.17
CA LEU A 373 -7.84 -4.47 18.10
C LEU A 373 -7.15 -3.18 18.58
N ALA A 374 -6.43 -3.24 19.69
CA ALA A 374 -5.67 -2.10 20.22
C ALA A 374 -4.60 -1.62 19.22
N LEU A 375 -3.90 -2.54 18.55
CA LEU A 375 -2.99 -2.19 17.44
C LEU A 375 -3.73 -1.52 16.28
N SER A 376 -4.90 -2.06 15.90
CA SER A 376 -5.75 -1.47 14.86
C SER A 376 -6.13 -0.03 15.21
N LEU A 377 -6.55 0.22 16.44
CA LEU A 377 -6.94 1.54 16.94
C LEU A 377 -5.78 2.53 16.94
N ARG A 378 -4.60 2.13 17.44
CA ARG A 378 -3.37 2.95 17.37
C ARG A 378 -3.03 3.31 15.93
N TYR A 379 -3.22 2.38 15.00
CA TYR A 379 -3.02 2.63 13.58
C TYR A 379 -4.02 3.66 13.06
N LEU A 380 -5.32 3.44 13.26
CA LEU A 380 -6.39 4.32 12.78
C LEU A 380 -6.36 5.72 13.40
N LYS A 381 -5.86 5.87 14.64
CA LYS A 381 -5.62 7.18 15.28
C LYS A 381 -4.66 8.06 14.47
N LYS A 382 -3.70 7.47 13.74
CA LYS A 382 -2.81 8.21 12.82
C LYS A 382 -3.55 8.78 11.60
N PHE A 383 -4.72 8.22 11.27
CA PHE A 383 -5.56 8.61 10.15
C PHE A 383 -6.74 9.52 10.59
N GLY A 384 -6.97 9.69 11.89
CA GLY A 384 -8.16 10.39 12.41
C GLY A 384 -9.46 9.59 12.25
N LEU A 385 -9.36 8.26 12.12
CA LEU A 385 -10.49 7.35 11.86
C LEU A 385 -10.87 6.51 13.09
N GLU A 386 -10.38 6.86 14.28
CA GLU A 386 -10.64 6.16 15.54
C GLU A 386 -12.13 6.13 15.92
N ARG A 387 -12.89 7.15 15.52
CA ARG A 387 -14.32 7.27 15.84
C ARG A 387 -15.21 6.23 15.14
N ILE A 388 -14.76 5.70 14.00
CA ILE A 388 -15.50 4.67 13.24
C ILE A 388 -15.70 3.43 14.11
N LEU A 389 -14.66 3.04 14.85
CA LEU A 389 -14.73 1.89 15.74
C LEU A 389 -15.55 2.19 17.00
N CYS A 390 -15.54 3.42 17.51
CA CYS A 390 -16.24 3.75 18.75
C CYS A 390 -17.77 3.89 18.59
N MET A 391 -18.23 4.36 17.42
CA MET A 391 -19.63 4.77 17.23
C MET A 391 -20.44 3.87 16.29
N GLY A 392 -19.77 3.04 15.47
CA GLY A 392 -20.42 2.28 14.39
C GLY A 392 -19.94 0.83 14.26
N ALA A 393 -19.13 0.34 15.20
CA ALA A 393 -18.57 -1.00 15.12
C ALA A 393 -19.64 -2.09 15.28
N SER A 394 -19.68 -3.01 14.33
CA SER A 394 -20.37 -4.29 14.49
C SER A 394 -19.34 -5.38 14.72
N PHE A 395 -19.39 -6.03 15.88
CA PHE A 395 -18.47 -7.12 16.22
C PHE A 395 -19.04 -8.47 15.79
N ARG A 396 -18.27 -9.20 14.99
CA ARG A 396 -18.60 -10.54 14.51
C ARG A 396 -17.45 -11.51 14.80
N PRO A 397 -17.71 -12.68 15.40
CA PRO A 397 -16.68 -13.72 15.50
C PRO A 397 -16.40 -14.34 14.14
N PHE A 398 -15.13 -14.61 13.83
CA PHE A 398 -14.68 -15.21 12.57
C PHE A 398 -15.20 -16.64 12.37
N SER A 399 -15.31 -17.40 13.45
CA SER A 399 -15.83 -18.77 13.43
C SER A 399 -17.12 -18.83 14.23
N SER A 400 -18.18 -19.36 13.61
CA SER A 400 -19.45 -19.64 14.25
C SER A 400 -19.77 -21.12 14.17
N ASN A 401 -20.47 -21.67 15.17
CA ASN A 401 -20.90 -23.07 15.21
C ASN A 401 -21.89 -23.45 14.09
N VAL A 402 -22.36 -22.46 13.32
CA VAL A 402 -23.32 -22.62 12.23
C VAL A 402 -22.62 -22.63 10.86
N GLU A 403 -21.34 -22.30 10.79
CA GLU A 403 -20.59 -22.16 9.55
C GLU A 403 -19.65 -23.36 9.31
N MET A 404 -19.52 -23.80 8.05
CA MET A 404 -18.58 -24.84 7.67
C MET A 404 -17.18 -24.23 7.54
N THR A 405 -16.23 -24.71 8.35
CA THR A 405 -14.83 -24.29 8.26
C THR A 405 -14.12 -25.03 7.13
N LEU A 406 -13.50 -24.27 6.23
CA LEU A 406 -12.69 -24.80 5.12
C LEU A 406 -11.22 -24.48 5.36
N SER A 407 -10.35 -25.48 5.20
CA SER A 407 -8.90 -25.26 5.26
C SER A 407 -8.38 -24.54 4.01
N ALA A 408 -7.23 -23.88 4.12
CA ALA A 408 -6.59 -23.18 3.02
C ALA A 408 -6.43 -24.06 1.76
N ASN A 409 -5.94 -25.29 1.95
CA ASN A 409 -5.80 -26.28 0.87
C ASN A 409 -7.14 -26.59 0.19
N THR A 410 -8.21 -26.71 0.97
CA THR A 410 -9.55 -26.98 0.44
C THR A 410 -10.07 -25.79 -0.37
N LEU A 411 -9.90 -24.56 0.14
CA LEU A 411 -10.28 -23.33 -0.56
C LEU A 411 -9.54 -23.21 -1.91
N HIS A 412 -8.25 -23.55 -1.93
CA HIS A 412 -7.45 -23.56 -3.15
C HIS A 412 -7.88 -24.63 -4.15
N GLN A 413 -8.10 -25.86 -3.69
CA GLN A 413 -8.44 -26.98 -4.56
C GLN A 413 -9.83 -26.86 -5.18
N LEU A 414 -10.77 -26.29 -4.43
CA LEU A 414 -12.15 -26.14 -4.87
C LEU A 414 -12.39 -24.83 -5.66
N GLU A 415 -11.39 -23.95 -5.76
CA GLU A 415 -11.49 -22.65 -6.44
C GLU A 415 -12.71 -21.83 -5.98
N VAL A 416 -13.10 -21.97 -4.71
CA VAL A 416 -14.33 -21.37 -4.13
C VAL A 416 -14.25 -19.85 -4.13
N ILE A 417 -13.06 -19.32 -3.88
CA ILE A 417 -12.78 -17.89 -3.94
C ILE A 417 -12.00 -17.66 -5.23
N LEU A 418 -12.49 -16.73 -6.06
CA LEU A 418 -11.75 -16.23 -7.21
C LEU A 418 -10.51 -15.49 -6.71
N ILE A 419 -9.45 -16.25 -6.43
CA ILE A 419 -8.12 -15.69 -6.29
C ILE A 419 -7.79 -15.16 -7.67
N PHE A 420 -7.90 -13.84 -7.85
CA PHE A 420 -7.29 -13.15 -8.99
C PHE A 420 -5.78 -13.32 -8.84
N LYS A 421 -5.33 -14.52 -9.21
CA LYS A 421 -3.98 -14.88 -9.51
C LYS A 421 -3.60 -13.95 -10.65
N GLY A 422 -2.98 -12.83 -10.32
CA GLY A 422 -2.25 -11.94 -11.23
C GLY A 422 -1.04 -12.65 -11.82
N TYR A 423 -1.17 -13.93 -12.20
CA TYR A 423 -0.26 -14.61 -13.10
C TYR A 423 -0.54 -14.04 -14.48
N CYS A 424 0.03 -12.85 -14.71
CA CYS A 424 0.31 -12.38 -16.04
C CYS A 424 1.33 -13.38 -16.63
N TYR A 425 0.83 -14.44 -17.27
CA TYR A 425 1.63 -15.14 -18.27
C TYR A 425 1.81 -14.16 -19.42
N VAL A 426 2.97 -13.51 -19.47
CA VAL A 426 3.49 -12.85 -20.66
C VAL A 426 4.71 -13.62 -21.13
#